data_AF-A0A4Q0Q986-F1
#
_entry.id   AF-A0A4Q0Q986-F1
#
_cell.length_a   1.000
_cell.length_b   1.000
_cell.length_c   1.000
_cell.angle_alpha   90.00
_cell.angle_beta   90.00
_cell.angle_gamma   90.00
#
_symmetry.space_group_name_H-M   'P 1'
#
loop_
_entity.id
_entity.type
_entity.pdbx_description
1 polymer ?
#
loop_
_entity_poly.entity_id
_entity_poly.type
_entity_poly.pdbx_seq_one_letter_code
_entity_poly.pdbx_strand_id
1 'polypeptide(L)'
;MQQPVSVPKFADRIGFAQLTRRAFEGVDLQPLRDQLVVRITEGTAQAGEGLDLSLIVQLLGDKAAGLAIQSEVLTFHQLFRTPSAAPKPGLRVLALAADIDMGGNTPIDFLLEGSDIELLTLYVVKGVGLPENLPEHDVAIVIASDSEECRDALALIEKAAPEWPRPLLNRPDLIGNLDRDKLYRLLTGVPGLDIPATVHATREQLSDLAQGRIACEAIADELHFPMIARPRGSHAGVGLAKLIDAAALAAYLAERKEQDFFVARFVDYVSPDGLYRKYRLAMVDGKPYACHMAIADRWDIWYLNAYMAFSEEKRAEEAVFMLDFDHAFAARHKSALEEMSRRVGLDYFIVDCAENQNGELLVFEADNTAVVHNMDSPVVFPYKPPQMRKIFAAFTAMLSRHARAGKGSAT
;
A
#
# COMPACT_ATOMS: atom_id res chain seq x y z
N MET A 1 -36.21 -17.60 26.06
CA MET A 1 -35.33 -16.44 26.35
C MET A 1 -34.05 -16.66 25.57
N GLN A 2 -33.91 -16.03 24.40
CA GLN A 2 -32.62 -16.00 23.70
C GLN A 2 -31.70 -15.10 24.52
N GLN A 3 -30.53 -15.62 24.92
CA GLN A 3 -29.47 -14.78 25.48
C GLN A 3 -29.16 -13.69 24.45
N PRO A 4 -28.98 -12.42 24.87
CA PRO A 4 -28.50 -11.41 23.94
C PRO A 4 -27.14 -11.87 23.43
N VAL A 5 -27.06 -12.11 22.13
CA VAL A 5 -25.82 -12.41 21.42
C VAL A 5 -24.85 -11.28 21.74
N SER A 6 -23.76 -11.59 22.44
CA SER A 6 -22.84 -10.57 22.93
C SER A 6 -22.18 -9.89 21.74
N VAL A 7 -22.43 -8.59 21.57
CA VAL A 7 -21.71 -7.74 20.61
C VAL A 7 -20.20 -7.95 20.81
N PRO A 8 -19.42 -8.15 19.74
CA PRO A 8 -17.97 -8.30 19.86
C PRO A 8 -17.38 -7.12 20.62
N LYS A 9 -16.68 -7.40 21.73
CA LYS A 9 -16.03 -6.36 22.53
C LYS A 9 -14.78 -5.92 21.78
N PHE A 10 -14.76 -4.69 21.27
CA PHE A 10 -13.53 -4.09 20.72
C PHE A 10 -12.63 -3.58 21.85
N ALA A 11 -11.34 -3.38 21.55
CA ALA A 11 -10.39 -2.69 22.41
C ALA A 11 -9.96 -1.37 21.78
N ASP A 12 -9.96 -0.30 22.57
CA ASP A 12 -9.52 1.03 22.11
C ASP A 12 -8.01 1.10 21.97
N ARG A 13 -7.56 1.81 20.94
CA ARG A 13 -6.14 2.06 20.67
C ARG A 13 -5.90 3.50 20.20
N ILE A 14 -4.65 3.93 20.27
CA ILE A 14 -4.16 5.20 19.71
C ILE A 14 -4.23 5.17 18.18
N GLY A 15 -3.84 4.05 17.58
CA GLY A 15 -3.97 3.82 16.14
C GLY A 15 -2.73 4.17 15.33
N PHE A 16 -2.73 3.74 14.07
CA PHE A 16 -1.56 3.77 13.19
C PHE A 16 -1.16 5.19 12.82
N ALA A 17 -2.14 6.01 12.44
CA ALA A 17 -1.92 7.36 11.93
C ALA A 17 -1.27 8.25 13.00
N GLN A 18 -1.79 8.23 14.23
CA GLN A 18 -1.28 9.07 15.32
C GLN A 18 0.13 8.69 15.76
N LEU A 19 0.42 7.39 15.92
CA LEU A 19 1.74 6.93 16.36
C LEU A 19 2.80 7.18 15.29
N THR A 20 2.47 6.91 14.03
CA THR A 20 3.37 7.16 12.90
C THR A 20 3.61 8.66 12.72
N ARG A 21 2.59 9.51 12.89
CA ARG A 21 2.75 10.97 12.85
C ARG A 21 3.72 11.48 13.92
N ARG A 22 3.58 11.01 15.16
CA ARG A 22 4.52 11.35 16.25
C ARG A 22 5.96 10.95 15.88
N ALA A 23 6.16 9.72 15.41
CA ALA A 23 7.48 9.27 14.96
C ALA A 23 8.02 10.13 13.80
N PHE A 24 7.18 10.42 12.81
CA PHE A 24 7.54 11.22 11.63
C PHE A 24 7.91 12.66 11.99
N GLU A 25 7.24 13.26 12.98
CA GLU A 25 7.51 14.59 13.50
C GLU A 25 8.70 14.63 14.48
N GLY A 26 9.37 13.49 14.71
CA GLY A 26 10.55 13.39 15.57
C GLY A 26 10.24 13.32 17.07
N VAL A 27 8.99 13.06 17.45
CA VAL A 27 8.62 12.82 18.85
C VAL A 27 9.20 11.49 19.31
N ASP A 28 9.93 11.50 20.43
CA ASP A 28 10.47 10.28 21.03
C ASP A 28 9.33 9.39 21.57
N LEU A 29 9.20 8.19 20.99
CA LEU A 29 8.19 7.20 21.39
C LEU A 29 8.66 6.30 22.55
N GLN A 30 9.93 6.37 22.98
CA GLN A 30 10.43 5.52 24.07
C GLN A 30 9.68 5.70 25.40
N PRO A 31 9.32 6.92 25.84
CA PRO A 31 8.56 7.07 27.08
C PRO A 31 7.20 6.36 27.04
N LEU A 32 6.51 6.41 25.89
CA LEU A 32 5.24 5.72 25.70
C LEU A 32 5.45 4.19 25.64
N ARG A 33 6.49 3.72 24.93
CA ARG A 33 6.88 2.30 24.91
C ARG A 33 7.08 1.78 26.34
N ASP A 34 7.89 2.47 27.14
CA ASP A 34 8.26 2.03 28.49
C ASP A 34 7.05 2.00 29.42
N GLN A 35 6.16 2.99 29.30
CA GLN A 35 4.89 3.00 30.01
C GLN A 35 4.01 1.79 29.65
N LEU A 36 3.90 1.45 28.37
CA LEU A 36 3.11 0.30 27.91
C LEU A 36 3.73 -1.03 28.35
N VAL A 37 5.06 -1.15 28.31
CA VAL A 37 5.78 -2.34 28.81
C VAL A 37 5.53 -2.58 30.29
N VAL A 38 5.56 -1.53 31.12
CA VAL A 38 5.24 -1.63 32.56
C VAL A 38 3.82 -2.18 32.75
N ARG A 39 2.84 -1.62 32.02
CA ARG A 39 1.44 -2.08 32.13
C ARG A 39 1.22 -3.51 31.68
N ILE A 40 1.94 -3.97 30.65
CA ILE A 40 1.92 -5.38 30.23
C ILE A 40 2.52 -6.26 31.33
N THR A 41 3.67 -5.86 31.88
CA THR A 41 4.36 -6.61 32.94
C THR A 41 3.50 -6.73 34.21
N GLU A 42 2.74 -5.68 34.53
CA GLU A 42 1.81 -5.65 35.66
C GLU A 42 0.46 -6.35 35.38
N GLY A 43 0.22 -6.80 34.14
CA GLY A 43 -1.06 -7.42 33.74
C GLY A 43 -2.24 -6.44 33.70
N THR A 44 -1.98 -5.14 33.58
CA THR A 44 -3.00 -4.07 33.55
C THR A 44 -3.22 -3.46 32.16
N ALA A 45 -2.47 -3.93 31.16
CA ALA A 45 -2.62 -3.51 29.77
C ALA A 45 -3.90 -4.08 29.14
N GLN A 46 -4.58 -3.24 28.37
CA GLN A 46 -5.66 -3.66 27.48
C GLN A 46 -5.10 -4.16 26.14
N ALA A 47 -5.88 -4.94 25.39
CA ALA A 47 -5.43 -5.46 24.10
C ALA A 47 -4.97 -4.37 23.12
N GLY A 48 -5.68 -3.23 23.06
CA GLY A 48 -5.30 -2.13 22.18
C GLY A 48 -3.98 -1.47 22.55
N GLU A 49 -3.65 -1.42 23.85
CA GLU A 49 -2.35 -0.94 24.35
C GLU A 49 -1.22 -1.89 23.96
N GLY A 50 -1.47 -3.21 23.99
CA GLY A 50 -0.53 -4.20 23.47
C GLY A 50 -0.29 -4.06 21.96
N LEU A 51 -1.36 -3.82 21.19
CA LEU A 51 -1.24 -3.60 19.74
C LEU A 51 -0.53 -2.30 19.38
N ASP A 52 -0.72 -1.23 20.17
CA ASP A 52 0.04 0.01 20.02
C ASP A 52 1.52 -0.17 20.41
N LEU A 53 1.82 -0.94 21.45
CA LEU A 53 3.21 -1.28 21.78
C LEU A 53 3.88 -2.02 20.62
N SER A 54 3.20 -3.01 20.05
CA SER A 54 3.68 -3.71 18.85
C SER A 54 4.07 -2.73 17.75
N LEU A 55 3.19 -1.78 17.42
CA LEU A 55 3.46 -0.77 16.40
C LEU A 55 4.65 0.12 16.77
N ILE A 56 4.73 0.61 18.01
CA ILE A 56 5.84 1.45 18.48
C ILE A 56 7.18 0.71 18.36
N VAL A 57 7.23 -0.56 18.74
CA VAL A 57 8.46 -1.37 18.66
C VAL A 57 8.89 -1.55 17.20
N GLN A 58 7.95 -1.76 16.28
CA GLN A 58 8.25 -1.80 14.83
C GLN A 58 8.74 -0.43 14.31
N LEU A 59 8.11 0.67 14.70
CA LEU A 59 8.53 2.03 14.33
C LEU A 59 9.94 2.37 14.84
N LEU A 60 10.35 1.81 15.98
CA LEU A 60 11.70 1.95 16.54
C LEU A 60 12.73 1.01 15.89
N GLY A 61 12.33 0.20 14.92
CA GLY A 61 13.22 -0.62 14.10
C GLY A 61 13.31 -2.10 14.50
N ASP A 62 12.61 -2.54 15.55
CA ASP A 62 12.59 -3.95 15.95
C ASP A 62 11.33 -4.66 15.42
N LYS A 63 11.35 -4.99 14.13
CA LYS A 63 10.25 -5.68 13.45
C LYS A 63 9.89 -7.00 14.14
N ALA A 64 10.89 -7.79 14.53
CA ALA A 64 10.68 -9.14 15.06
C ALA A 64 10.00 -9.11 16.44
N ALA A 65 10.47 -8.26 17.36
CA ALA A 65 9.84 -8.12 18.67
C ALA A 65 8.43 -7.52 18.55
N GLY A 66 8.24 -6.54 17.68
CA GLY A 66 6.93 -5.96 17.43
C GLY A 66 5.91 -6.98 16.90
N LEU A 67 6.31 -7.85 15.97
CA LEU A 67 5.47 -8.94 15.48
C LEU A 67 5.16 -9.98 16.57
N ALA A 68 6.13 -10.33 17.41
CA ALA A 68 5.89 -11.26 18.53
C ALA A 68 4.80 -10.73 19.48
N ILE A 69 4.86 -9.44 19.84
CA ILE A 69 3.84 -8.77 20.65
C ILE A 69 2.48 -8.78 19.94
N GLN A 70 2.45 -8.49 18.63
CA GLN A 70 1.22 -8.52 17.84
C GLN A 70 0.57 -9.91 17.90
N SER A 71 1.33 -10.96 17.59
CA SER A 71 0.84 -12.33 17.58
C SER A 71 0.27 -12.74 18.94
N GLU A 72 0.95 -12.38 20.04
CA GLU A 72 0.45 -12.65 21.39
C GLU A 72 -0.88 -11.96 21.67
N VAL A 73 -1.00 -10.66 21.37
CA VAL A 73 -2.25 -9.90 21.53
C VAL A 73 -3.39 -10.52 20.71
N LEU A 74 -3.10 -10.89 19.46
CA LEU A 74 -4.09 -11.45 18.54
C LEU A 74 -4.56 -12.86 18.93
N THR A 75 -3.85 -13.57 19.81
CA THR A 75 -4.33 -14.87 20.34
C THR A 75 -5.59 -14.75 21.20
N PHE A 76 -5.82 -13.58 21.82
CA PHE A 76 -6.95 -13.36 22.73
C PHE A 76 -7.86 -12.19 22.33
N HIS A 77 -7.47 -11.37 21.35
CA HIS A 77 -8.28 -10.22 20.92
C HIS A 77 -8.02 -9.84 19.44
N GLN A 78 -9.06 -9.85 18.60
CA GLN A 78 -8.92 -9.55 17.15
C GLN A 78 -9.53 -8.22 16.70
N LEU A 79 -10.38 -7.58 17.52
CA LEU A 79 -11.15 -6.40 17.13
C LEU A 79 -10.72 -5.14 17.88
N PHE A 80 -10.25 -4.14 17.14
CA PHE A 80 -9.72 -2.89 17.68
C PHE A 80 -10.47 -1.70 17.14
N ARG A 81 -10.59 -0.65 17.95
CA ARG A 81 -11.21 0.61 17.54
C ARG A 81 -10.19 1.74 17.57
N THR A 82 -10.10 2.49 16.47
CA THR A 82 -9.55 3.84 16.50
C THR A 82 -10.71 4.82 16.72
N PRO A 83 -10.72 5.59 17.83
CA PRO A 83 -11.83 6.49 18.14
C PRO A 83 -12.02 7.58 17.07
N SER A 84 -13.28 7.83 16.70
CA SER A 84 -13.65 8.97 15.84
C SER A 84 -13.54 10.30 16.60
N ALA A 85 -13.35 11.41 15.87
CA ALA A 85 -13.34 12.74 16.48
C ALA A 85 -14.72 13.14 17.07
N ALA A 86 -15.81 12.58 16.53
CA ALA A 86 -17.17 12.81 17.01
C ALA A 86 -17.59 11.77 18.07
N PRO A 87 -18.33 12.15 19.13
CA PRO A 87 -18.85 11.20 20.13
C PRO A 87 -19.85 10.17 19.56
N LYS A 88 -20.53 10.52 18.47
CA LYS A 88 -21.41 9.62 17.71
C LYS A 88 -20.92 9.63 16.26
N PRO A 89 -20.48 8.48 15.72
CA PRO A 89 -20.00 8.44 14.35
C PRO A 89 -21.14 8.57 13.35
N GLY A 90 -20.86 9.24 12.23
CA GLY A 90 -21.76 9.33 11.08
C GLY A 90 -21.76 8.04 10.23
N LEU A 91 -20.68 7.27 10.30
CA LEU A 91 -20.47 6.01 9.59
C LEU A 91 -19.55 5.09 10.39
N ARG A 92 -19.79 3.77 10.33
CA ARG A 92 -18.86 2.75 10.84
C ARG A 92 -18.22 1.95 9.72
N VAL A 93 -16.89 1.94 9.71
CA VAL A 93 -16.09 1.17 8.75
C VAL A 93 -15.44 0.00 9.46
N LEU A 94 -15.57 -1.20 8.89
CA LEU A 94 -14.87 -2.40 9.32
C LEU A 94 -13.71 -2.71 8.36
N ALA A 95 -12.48 -2.48 8.80
CA ALA A 95 -11.28 -2.85 8.06
C ALA A 95 -10.88 -4.30 8.37
N LEU A 96 -10.74 -5.13 7.34
CA LEU A 96 -10.29 -6.52 7.44
C LEU A 96 -8.78 -6.57 7.18
N ALA A 97 -8.01 -6.81 8.25
CA ALA A 97 -6.55 -6.80 8.26
C ALA A 97 -5.98 -8.22 8.36
N ALA A 98 -4.75 -8.40 7.88
CA ALA A 98 -3.94 -9.59 8.18
C ALA A 98 -3.02 -9.33 9.39
N ASP A 99 -2.60 -10.38 10.06
CA ASP A 99 -1.56 -10.40 11.11
C ASP A 99 -0.15 -10.29 10.48
N ILE A 100 0.12 -9.13 9.92
CA ILE A 100 1.37 -8.79 9.25
C ILE A 100 1.97 -7.52 9.87
N ASP A 101 3.21 -7.23 9.50
CA ASP A 101 3.91 -6.03 9.93
C ASP A 101 3.22 -4.75 9.48
N MET A 102 3.65 -3.64 10.07
CA MET A 102 3.05 -2.32 9.91
C MET A 102 2.90 -1.85 8.44
N GLY A 103 3.69 -2.38 7.50
CA GLY A 103 3.59 -2.05 6.07
C GLY A 103 2.66 -2.96 5.26
N GLY A 104 2.17 -4.05 5.85
CA GLY A 104 1.41 -5.10 5.15
C GLY A 104 -0.11 -4.91 5.13
N ASN A 105 -0.62 -3.88 5.80
CA ASN A 105 -2.02 -3.47 5.73
C ASN A 105 -2.13 -2.00 5.31
N THR A 106 -3.12 -1.66 4.48
CA THR A 106 -3.43 -0.27 4.11
C THR A 106 -3.75 0.55 5.36
N PRO A 107 -2.99 1.62 5.65
CA PRO A 107 -3.23 2.44 6.84
C PRO A 107 -4.36 3.45 6.58
N ILE A 108 -5.58 2.95 6.35
CA ILE A 108 -6.75 3.80 6.02
C ILE A 108 -7.10 4.79 7.13
N ASP A 109 -6.59 4.58 8.34
CA ASP A 109 -6.69 5.53 9.46
C ASP A 109 -6.16 6.94 9.09
N PHE A 110 -5.12 7.03 8.24
CA PHE A 110 -4.67 8.32 7.69
C PHE A 110 -5.73 8.99 6.82
N LEU A 111 -6.45 8.20 6.02
CA LEU A 111 -7.48 8.70 5.09
C LEU A 111 -8.76 9.14 5.82
N LEU A 112 -8.91 8.73 7.08
CA LEU A 112 -10.05 9.04 7.94
C LEU A 112 -9.76 10.19 8.92
N GLU A 113 -8.54 10.73 8.96
CA GLU A 113 -8.15 11.80 9.89
C GLU A 113 -9.10 13.01 9.78
N GLY A 114 -9.68 13.41 10.93
CA GLY A 114 -10.60 14.54 11.03
C GLY A 114 -12.03 14.27 10.53
N SER A 115 -12.36 13.03 10.12
CA SER A 115 -13.72 12.63 9.77
C SER A 115 -14.55 12.22 11.00
N ASP A 116 -15.86 12.08 10.81
CA ASP A 116 -16.80 11.53 11.79
C ASP A 116 -16.99 10.01 11.65
N ILE A 117 -16.07 9.33 10.96
CA ILE A 117 -16.11 7.90 10.69
C ILE A 117 -15.41 7.14 11.82
N GLU A 118 -16.09 6.15 12.40
CA GLU A 118 -15.50 5.22 13.37
C GLU A 118 -14.83 4.05 12.61
N LEU A 119 -13.56 3.81 12.91
CA LEU A 119 -12.79 2.72 12.33
C LEU A 119 -12.71 1.55 13.32
N LEU A 120 -13.26 0.42 12.91
CA LEU A 120 -13.01 -0.88 13.53
C LEU A 120 -12.04 -1.67 12.67
N THR A 121 -10.96 -2.17 13.25
CA THR A 121 -10.00 -3.06 12.57
C THR A 121 -10.16 -4.46 13.13
N LEU A 122 -10.52 -5.40 12.27
CA LEU A 122 -10.60 -6.83 12.58
C LEU A 122 -9.43 -7.57 11.94
N TYR A 123 -8.57 -8.15 12.76
CA TYR A 123 -7.46 -8.99 12.31
C TYR A 123 -7.97 -10.41 12.02
N VAL A 124 -7.87 -10.83 10.77
CA VAL A 124 -8.23 -12.17 10.31
C VAL A 124 -6.98 -13.05 10.41
N VAL A 125 -6.92 -13.83 11.49
CA VAL A 125 -5.74 -14.64 11.84
C VAL A 125 -5.95 -16.07 11.39
N LYS A 126 -4.91 -16.69 10.82
CA LYS A 126 -4.92 -18.10 10.46
C LYS A 126 -5.23 -18.98 11.67
N GLY A 127 -6.15 -19.93 11.52
CA GLY A 127 -6.52 -20.88 12.57
C GLY A 127 -7.54 -20.36 13.59
N VAL A 128 -7.70 -19.03 13.72
CA VAL A 128 -8.77 -18.40 14.50
C VAL A 128 -9.97 -18.08 13.62
N GLY A 129 -9.72 -17.50 12.43
CA GLY A 129 -10.77 -17.14 11.48
C GLY A 129 -11.49 -15.83 11.83
N LEU A 130 -12.68 -15.67 11.26
CA LEU A 130 -13.58 -14.56 11.55
C LEU A 130 -14.42 -14.88 12.81
N PRO A 131 -14.77 -13.87 13.62
CA PRO A 131 -15.67 -14.08 14.76
C PRO A 131 -17.07 -14.48 14.26
N GLU A 132 -17.76 -15.33 15.02
CA GLU A 132 -19.12 -15.80 14.68
C GLU A 132 -20.11 -14.63 14.47
N ASN A 133 -19.96 -13.58 15.28
CA ASN A 133 -20.73 -12.35 15.15
C ASN A 133 -19.80 -11.22 14.73
N LEU A 134 -20.11 -10.58 13.61
CA LEU A 134 -19.41 -9.38 13.17
C LEU A 134 -19.88 -8.17 13.98
N PRO A 135 -19.01 -7.18 14.24
CA PRO A 135 -19.46 -5.93 14.83
C PRO A 135 -20.39 -5.19 13.87
N GLU A 136 -21.31 -4.39 14.41
CA GLU A 136 -22.16 -3.50 13.61
C GLU A 136 -21.30 -2.54 12.77
N HIS A 137 -21.48 -2.58 11.45
CA HIS A 137 -20.78 -1.71 10.50
C HIS A 137 -21.69 -1.35 9.33
N ASP A 138 -21.38 -0.26 8.64
CA ASP A 138 -22.11 0.21 7.46
C ASP A 138 -21.44 -0.24 6.16
N VAL A 139 -20.11 -0.37 6.17
CA VAL A 139 -19.27 -0.81 5.05
C VAL A 139 -18.02 -1.51 5.59
N ALA A 140 -17.55 -2.53 4.87
CA ALA A 140 -16.28 -3.20 5.15
C ALA A 140 -15.29 -2.95 4.01
N ILE A 141 -13.99 -2.95 4.32
CA ILE A 141 -12.92 -2.83 3.34
C ILE A 141 -11.78 -3.79 3.69
N VAL A 142 -11.28 -4.54 2.72
CA VAL A 142 -10.08 -5.36 2.93
C VAL A 142 -8.85 -4.46 2.80
N ILE A 143 -8.04 -4.45 3.85
CA ILE A 143 -6.79 -3.68 3.91
C ILE A 143 -5.54 -4.56 3.90
N ALA A 144 -5.68 -5.88 4.00
CA ALA A 144 -4.56 -6.81 3.84
C ALA A 144 -3.96 -6.73 2.43
N SER A 145 -2.62 -6.76 2.33
CA SER A 145 -1.91 -6.78 1.05
C SER A 145 -2.09 -8.09 0.28
N ASP A 146 -1.64 -8.13 -0.98
CA ASP A 146 -1.51 -9.33 -1.81
C ASP A 146 -0.28 -10.19 -1.48
N SER A 147 0.45 -9.86 -0.39
CA SER A 147 1.67 -10.57 -0.02
C SER A 147 1.45 -12.04 0.32
N GLU A 148 2.53 -12.82 0.24
CA GLU A 148 2.54 -14.24 0.57
C GLU A 148 2.04 -14.53 1.99
N GLU A 149 2.40 -13.69 2.94
CA GLU A 149 2.00 -13.76 4.35
C GLU A 149 0.50 -13.48 4.53
N CYS A 150 -0.10 -12.64 3.67
CA CYS A 150 -1.52 -12.28 3.75
C CYS A 150 -2.46 -13.32 3.11
N ARG A 151 -1.92 -14.31 2.37
CA ARG A 151 -2.74 -15.23 1.56
C ARG A 151 -3.79 -16.00 2.37
N ASP A 152 -3.44 -16.46 3.56
CA ASP A 152 -4.37 -17.22 4.41
C ASP A 152 -5.52 -16.33 4.92
N ALA A 153 -5.20 -15.09 5.33
CA ALA A 153 -6.20 -14.10 5.73
C ALA A 153 -7.13 -13.73 4.56
N LEU A 154 -6.56 -13.46 3.39
CA LEU A 154 -7.32 -13.17 2.17
C LEU A 154 -8.25 -14.32 1.77
N ALA A 155 -7.78 -15.58 1.83
CA ALA A 155 -8.60 -16.74 1.51
C ALA A 155 -9.78 -16.92 2.49
N LEU A 156 -9.58 -16.63 3.77
CA LEU A 156 -10.65 -16.66 4.77
C LEU A 156 -11.70 -15.57 4.51
N ILE A 157 -11.26 -14.36 4.17
CA ILE A 157 -12.14 -13.24 3.81
C ILE A 157 -12.90 -13.56 2.52
N GLU A 158 -12.23 -14.12 1.52
CA GLU A 158 -12.83 -14.47 0.23
C GLU A 158 -13.94 -15.50 0.39
N LYS A 159 -13.73 -16.49 1.26
CA LYS A 159 -14.75 -17.48 1.62
C LYS A 159 -16.00 -16.86 2.25
N ALA A 160 -15.83 -15.79 3.05
CA ALA A 160 -16.93 -15.09 3.70
C ALA A 160 -17.59 -14.02 2.80
N ALA A 161 -16.91 -13.55 1.76
CA ALA A 161 -17.36 -12.44 0.92
C ALA A 161 -18.76 -12.62 0.28
N PRO A 162 -19.18 -13.81 -0.19
CA PRO A 162 -20.52 -14.01 -0.77
C PRO A 162 -21.67 -13.78 0.22
N GLU A 163 -21.44 -14.04 1.51
CA GLU A 163 -22.43 -13.93 2.58
C GLU A 163 -22.21 -12.68 3.45
N TRP A 164 -21.30 -11.79 3.05
CA TRP A 164 -20.97 -10.61 3.83
C TRP A 164 -22.20 -9.68 3.95
N PRO A 165 -22.58 -9.24 5.16
CA PRO A 165 -23.89 -8.60 5.39
C PRO A 165 -23.98 -7.14 4.90
N ARG A 166 -22.85 -6.57 4.47
CA ARG A 166 -22.68 -5.16 4.07
C ARG A 166 -21.85 -5.08 2.79
N PRO A 167 -21.75 -3.92 2.13
CA PRO A 167 -20.79 -3.74 1.05
C PRO A 167 -19.37 -4.05 1.52
N LEU A 168 -18.66 -4.91 0.79
CA LEU A 168 -17.27 -5.29 1.03
C LEU A 168 -16.40 -4.73 -0.10
N LEU A 169 -15.61 -3.71 0.21
CA LEU A 169 -14.70 -3.04 -0.71
C LEU A 169 -13.36 -3.75 -0.79
N ASN A 170 -12.67 -3.56 -1.90
CA ASN A 170 -11.38 -4.19 -2.22
C ASN A 170 -11.43 -5.71 -2.02
N ARG A 171 -12.30 -6.40 -2.74
CA ARG A 171 -12.48 -7.84 -2.54
C ARG A 171 -11.15 -8.61 -2.74
N PRO A 172 -10.90 -9.71 -2.00
CA PRO A 172 -9.65 -10.45 -2.09
C PRO A 172 -9.31 -10.96 -3.51
N ASP A 173 -10.33 -11.35 -4.28
CA ASP A 173 -10.17 -11.84 -5.66
C ASP A 173 -9.61 -10.77 -6.61
N LEU A 174 -9.81 -9.49 -6.28
CA LEU A 174 -9.27 -8.36 -7.03
C LEU A 174 -7.92 -7.88 -6.49
N ILE A 175 -7.70 -7.94 -5.16
CA ILE A 175 -6.41 -7.59 -4.54
C ILE A 175 -5.29 -8.46 -5.13
N GLY A 176 -5.55 -9.76 -5.31
CA GLY A 176 -4.58 -10.68 -5.89
C GLY A 176 -4.16 -10.37 -7.33
N ASN A 177 -4.79 -9.41 -8.03
CA ASN A 177 -4.39 -8.94 -9.36
C ASN A 177 -3.30 -7.86 -9.33
N LEU A 178 -2.97 -7.32 -8.14
CA LEU A 178 -1.91 -6.33 -7.97
C LEU A 178 -0.51 -6.94 -8.01
N ASP A 179 -0.40 -8.27 -7.87
CA ASP A 179 0.86 -8.99 -8.06
C ASP A 179 1.44 -8.65 -9.43
N ARG A 180 2.74 -8.36 -9.48
CA ARG A 180 3.39 -7.71 -10.62
C ARG A 180 3.23 -8.46 -11.95
N ASP A 181 3.27 -9.79 -11.91
CA ASP A 181 3.08 -10.61 -13.11
C ASP A 181 1.62 -10.55 -13.59
N LYS A 182 0.66 -10.64 -12.66
CA LYS A 182 -0.77 -10.51 -12.99
C LYS A 182 -1.14 -9.10 -13.43
N LEU A 183 -0.60 -8.06 -12.79
CA LEU A 183 -0.84 -6.67 -13.14
C LEU A 183 -0.37 -6.38 -14.57
N TYR A 184 0.80 -6.88 -14.97
CA TYR A 184 1.26 -6.83 -16.36
C TYR A 184 0.25 -7.48 -17.32
N ARG A 185 -0.17 -8.73 -17.05
CA ARG A 185 -1.15 -9.42 -17.91
C ARG A 185 -2.50 -8.70 -17.96
N LEU A 186 -2.87 -8.04 -16.88
CA LEU A 186 -4.11 -7.30 -16.77
C LEU A 186 -4.05 -6.01 -17.60
N LEU A 187 -2.93 -5.30 -17.57
CA LEU A 187 -2.80 -3.96 -18.17
C LEU A 187 -2.14 -3.96 -19.55
N THR A 188 -1.53 -5.06 -19.99
CA THR A 188 -0.96 -5.14 -21.34
C THR A 188 -2.01 -4.84 -22.42
N GLY A 189 -1.59 -4.11 -23.45
CA GLY A 189 -2.44 -3.69 -24.56
C GLY A 189 -3.41 -2.54 -24.24
N VAL A 190 -3.31 -1.87 -23.09
CA VAL A 190 -4.03 -0.60 -22.84
C VAL A 190 -3.39 0.51 -23.69
N PRO A 191 -4.12 1.19 -24.60
CA PRO A 191 -3.55 2.27 -25.40
C PRO A 191 -3.06 3.43 -24.53
N GLY A 192 -1.83 3.90 -24.77
CA GLY A 192 -1.21 5.00 -24.03
C GLY A 192 -0.66 4.61 -22.66
N LEU A 193 -0.57 3.32 -22.35
CA LEU A 193 0.00 2.78 -21.12
C LEU A 193 1.15 1.82 -21.49
N ASP A 194 2.31 2.04 -20.86
CA ASP A 194 3.46 1.15 -20.93
C ASP A 194 3.60 0.42 -19.59
N ILE A 195 3.64 -0.91 -19.62
CA ILE A 195 3.91 -1.74 -18.44
C ILE A 195 4.86 -2.87 -18.86
N PRO A 196 6.11 -2.88 -18.35
CA PRO A 196 7.03 -3.98 -18.60
C PRO A 196 6.54 -5.28 -17.99
N ALA A 197 6.72 -6.38 -18.71
CA ALA A 197 6.58 -7.72 -18.18
C ALA A 197 7.55 -7.90 -17.01
N THR A 198 6.99 -8.12 -15.82
CA THR A 198 7.77 -8.50 -14.64
C THR A 198 7.70 -10.02 -14.48
N VAL A 199 8.79 -10.70 -14.84
CA VAL A 199 8.82 -12.15 -14.91
C VAL A 199 9.70 -12.75 -13.82
N HIS A 200 9.28 -13.91 -13.33
CA HIS A 200 10.11 -14.71 -12.44
C HIS A 200 11.25 -15.36 -13.23
N ALA A 201 12.47 -15.25 -12.70
CA ALA A 201 13.65 -15.92 -13.23
C ALA A 201 14.43 -16.57 -12.08
N THR A 202 14.87 -17.80 -12.28
CA THR A 202 15.74 -18.48 -11.32
C THR A 202 17.17 -18.00 -11.46
N ARG A 203 17.95 -18.16 -10.40
CA ARG A 203 19.40 -17.93 -10.41
C ARG A 203 20.10 -18.72 -11.51
N GLU A 204 19.65 -19.95 -11.76
CA GLU A 204 20.19 -20.80 -12.82
C GLU A 204 19.97 -20.17 -14.20
N GLN A 205 18.74 -19.77 -14.52
CA GLN A 205 18.44 -19.07 -15.78
C GLN A 205 19.25 -17.79 -15.94
N LEU A 206 19.35 -16.97 -14.89
CA LEU A 206 20.16 -15.75 -14.92
C LEU A 206 21.67 -16.05 -15.05
N SER A 207 22.16 -17.15 -14.48
CA SER A 207 23.56 -17.58 -14.64
C SER A 207 23.84 -18.09 -16.05
N ASP A 208 22.90 -18.81 -16.65
CA ASP A 208 22.97 -19.25 -18.05
C ASP A 208 22.98 -18.05 -19.00
N LEU A 209 22.14 -17.05 -18.73
CA LEU A 209 22.10 -15.81 -19.49
C LEU A 209 23.41 -15.03 -19.36
N ALA A 210 23.95 -14.90 -18.14
CA ALA A 210 25.22 -14.23 -17.88
C ALA A 210 26.42 -14.92 -18.60
N GLN A 211 26.31 -16.23 -18.85
CA GLN A 211 27.32 -17.02 -19.56
C GLN A 211 27.06 -17.14 -21.07
N GLY A 212 26.00 -16.51 -21.58
CA GLY A 212 25.60 -16.59 -22.99
C GLY A 212 25.11 -17.97 -23.43
N ARG A 213 24.68 -18.83 -22.49
CA ARG A 213 24.09 -20.15 -22.79
C ARG A 213 22.64 -20.04 -23.27
N ILE A 214 21.93 -19.02 -22.82
CA ILE A 214 20.60 -18.66 -23.29
C ILE A 214 20.56 -17.17 -23.66
N ALA A 215 19.60 -16.79 -24.49
CA ALA A 215 19.27 -15.40 -24.78
C ALA A 215 18.19 -14.88 -23.81
N CYS A 216 17.99 -13.56 -23.74
CA CYS A 216 16.99 -12.97 -22.84
C CYS A 216 15.56 -13.47 -23.16
N GLU A 217 15.29 -13.69 -24.44
CA GLU A 217 14.01 -14.19 -24.98
C GLU A 217 13.67 -15.60 -24.48
N ALA A 218 14.66 -16.37 -24.02
CA ALA A 218 14.41 -17.66 -23.36
C ALA A 218 13.80 -17.50 -21.96
N ILE A 219 13.89 -16.31 -21.36
CA ILE A 219 13.23 -15.96 -20.09
C ILE A 219 11.90 -15.25 -20.37
N ALA A 220 11.91 -14.21 -21.22
CA ALA A 220 10.71 -13.53 -21.68
C ALA A 220 10.93 -12.77 -22.99
N ASP A 221 9.92 -12.76 -23.87
CA ASP A 221 10.00 -12.21 -25.24
C ASP A 221 10.48 -10.76 -25.31
N GLU A 222 10.05 -9.90 -24.38
CA GLU A 222 10.44 -8.48 -24.37
C GLU A 222 11.69 -8.18 -23.53
N LEU A 223 12.27 -9.19 -22.87
CA LEU A 223 13.44 -8.98 -22.01
C LEU A 223 14.67 -8.74 -22.87
N HIS A 224 15.42 -7.69 -22.55
CA HIS A 224 16.68 -7.35 -23.20
C HIS A 224 17.52 -6.49 -22.25
N PHE A 225 18.82 -6.38 -22.51
CA PHE A 225 19.67 -5.42 -21.80
C PHE A 225 19.46 -4.00 -22.37
N PRO A 226 19.47 -2.95 -21.54
CA PRO A 226 19.52 -3.01 -20.09
C PRO A 226 18.22 -3.58 -19.49
N MET A 227 18.35 -4.38 -18.43
CA MET A 227 17.22 -4.92 -17.67
C MET A 227 17.31 -4.51 -16.20
N ILE A 228 16.20 -4.65 -15.48
CA ILE A 228 16.21 -4.57 -14.02
C ILE A 228 16.06 -5.97 -13.41
N ALA A 229 16.74 -6.20 -12.30
CA ALA A 229 16.63 -7.42 -11.50
C ALA A 229 16.43 -7.08 -10.02
N ARG A 230 15.59 -7.84 -9.34
CA ARG A 230 15.36 -7.72 -7.89
C ARG A 230 15.11 -9.10 -7.30
N PRO A 231 15.66 -9.45 -6.11
CA PRO A 231 15.33 -10.70 -5.46
C PRO A 231 13.83 -10.79 -5.12
N ARG A 232 13.25 -11.98 -5.27
CA ARG A 232 11.85 -12.22 -4.88
C ARG A 232 11.71 -12.06 -3.35
N GLY A 233 10.60 -11.44 -2.91
CA GLY A 233 10.33 -11.17 -1.49
C GLY A 233 11.11 -9.98 -0.90
N SER A 234 11.91 -9.26 -1.70
CA SER A 234 12.52 -8.02 -1.24
C SER A 234 11.57 -6.83 -1.40
N HIS A 235 11.58 -5.93 -0.42
CA HIS A 235 10.80 -4.70 -0.43
C HIS A 235 11.71 -3.48 -0.45
N ALA A 236 11.14 -2.30 -0.71
CA ALA A 236 11.84 -1.04 -0.54
C ALA A 236 13.19 -1.00 -1.32
N GLY A 237 13.16 -1.42 -2.59
CA GLY A 237 14.34 -1.36 -3.48
C GLY A 237 15.53 -2.25 -3.09
N VAL A 238 15.44 -3.07 -2.03
CA VAL A 238 16.55 -3.90 -1.58
C VAL A 238 16.94 -4.89 -2.67
N GLY A 239 18.18 -4.79 -3.13
CA GLY A 239 18.73 -5.64 -4.19
C GLY A 239 18.21 -5.35 -5.60
N LEU A 240 17.43 -4.28 -5.79
CA LEU A 240 17.07 -3.80 -7.12
C LEU A 240 18.32 -3.26 -7.82
N ALA A 241 18.57 -3.72 -9.04
CA ALA A 241 19.71 -3.28 -9.86
C ALA A 241 19.31 -3.13 -11.32
N LYS A 242 19.90 -2.13 -12.00
CA LYS A 242 19.92 -2.02 -13.47
C LYS A 242 21.16 -2.72 -13.98
N LEU A 243 20.96 -3.70 -14.84
CA LEU A 243 21.99 -4.55 -15.43
C LEU A 243 22.13 -4.16 -16.90
N ILE A 244 23.31 -3.66 -17.28
CA ILE A 244 23.53 -3.12 -18.63
C ILE A 244 23.97 -4.18 -19.64
N ASP A 245 24.50 -5.31 -19.18
CA ASP A 245 24.97 -6.43 -19.98
C ASP A 245 25.14 -7.72 -19.13
N ALA A 246 25.57 -8.79 -19.79
CA ALA A 246 25.82 -10.08 -19.16
C ALA A 246 26.91 -10.03 -18.06
N ALA A 247 27.92 -9.16 -18.20
CA ALA A 247 28.98 -9.01 -17.21
C ALA A 247 28.45 -8.36 -15.92
N ALA A 248 27.60 -7.33 -16.06
CA ALA A 248 26.90 -6.70 -14.95
C ALA A 248 25.96 -7.71 -14.25
N LEU A 249 25.26 -8.57 -15.01
CA LEU A 249 24.45 -9.65 -14.43
C LEU A 249 25.30 -10.66 -13.64
N ALA A 250 26.44 -11.09 -14.17
CA ALA A 250 27.35 -11.99 -13.46
C ALA A 250 27.85 -11.38 -12.14
N ALA A 251 28.26 -10.11 -12.16
CA ALA A 251 28.71 -9.38 -10.97
C ALA A 251 27.58 -9.26 -9.94
N TYR A 252 26.37 -8.89 -10.38
CA TYR A 252 25.19 -8.82 -9.53
C TYR A 252 24.89 -10.15 -8.85
N LEU A 253 24.91 -11.26 -9.59
CA LEU A 253 24.67 -12.58 -9.02
C LEU A 253 25.74 -12.99 -8.00
N ALA A 254 27.00 -12.61 -8.20
CA ALA A 254 28.08 -12.94 -7.27
C ALA A 254 27.89 -12.34 -5.86
N GLU A 255 27.19 -11.21 -5.76
CA GLU A 255 26.89 -10.51 -4.50
C GLU A 255 25.60 -11.00 -3.82
N ARG A 256 24.85 -11.91 -4.48
CA ARG A 256 23.50 -12.33 -4.08
C ARG A 256 23.47 -13.81 -3.76
N LYS A 257 22.67 -14.20 -2.75
CA LYS A 257 22.47 -15.59 -2.32
C LYS A 257 21.09 -16.13 -2.70
N GLU A 258 20.19 -15.25 -3.05
CA GLU A 258 18.81 -15.51 -3.43
C GLU A 258 18.76 -16.38 -4.70
N GLN A 259 17.75 -17.25 -4.77
CA GLN A 259 17.57 -18.21 -5.86
C GLN A 259 16.53 -17.76 -6.88
N ASP A 260 15.68 -16.81 -6.50
CA ASP A 260 14.54 -16.36 -7.29
C ASP A 260 14.56 -14.84 -7.43
N PHE A 261 14.35 -14.37 -8.65
CA PHE A 261 14.39 -12.97 -9.00
C PHE A 261 13.16 -12.59 -9.80
N PHE A 262 12.77 -11.32 -9.71
CA PHE A 262 11.97 -10.67 -10.72
C PHE A 262 12.88 -9.91 -11.67
N VAL A 263 12.66 -10.09 -12.97
CA VAL A 263 13.34 -9.33 -14.03
C VAL A 263 12.33 -8.66 -14.95
N ALA A 264 12.70 -7.52 -15.50
CA ALA A 264 11.93 -6.79 -16.49
C ALA A 264 12.88 -5.96 -17.38
N ARG A 265 12.47 -5.61 -18.61
CA ARG A 265 13.25 -4.64 -19.40
C ARG A 265 13.36 -3.31 -18.66
N PHE A 266 14.50 -2.64 -18.77
CA PHE A 266 14.62 -1.29 -18.27
C PHE A 266 13.94 -0.33 -19.24
N VAL A 267 13.00 0.47 -18.75
CA VAL A 267 12.40 1.56 -19.53
C VAL A 267 13.09 2.85 -19.14
N ASP A 268 13.74 3.49 -20.10
CA ASP A 268 14.29 4.82 -19.86
C ASP A 268 13.18 5.87 -19.93
N TYR A 269 12.89 6.47 -18.79
CA TYR A 269 11.88 7.51 -18.62
C TYR A 269 12.51 8.84 -18.19
N VAL A 270 13.81 9.01 -18.43
CA VAL A 270 14.48 10.29 -18.22
C VAL A 270 13.79 11.36 -19.07
N SER A 271 13.52 12.51 -18.45
CA SER A 271 12.97 13.67 -19.13
C SER A 271 14.07 14.46 -19.86
N PRO A 272 13.74 15.43 -20.73
CA PRO A 272 14.73 16.19 -21.51
C PRO A 272 15.76 16.96 -20.68
N ASP A 273 15.48 17.24 -19.42
CA ASP A 273 16.40 17.90 -18.48
C ASP A 273 17.41 16.94 -17.82
N GLY A 274 17.37 15.64 -18.16
CA GLY A 274 18.24 14.62 -17.59
C GLY A 274 17.78 14.11 -16.22
N LEU A 275 16.60 14.53 -15.74
CA LEU A 275 16.02 14.08 -14.48
C LEU A 275 14.88 13.08 -14.72
N TYR A 276 14.67 12.21 -13.75
CA TYR A 276 13.59 11.24 -13.71
C TYR A 276 12.45 11.76 -12.82
N ARG A 277 11.20 11.49 -13.25
CA ARG A 277 9.98 11.88 -12.54
C ARG A 277 9.15 10.65 -12.22
N LYS A 278 8.97 10.37 -10.93
CA LYS A 278 8.06 9.32 -10.45
C LYS A 278 6.85 9.97 -9.79
N TYR A 279 5.67 9.56 -10.22
CA TYR A 279 4.39 9.98 -9.67
C TYR A 279 3.80 8.85 -8.84
N ARG A 280 3.17 9.22 -7.72
CA ARG A 280 2.28 8.33 -6.98
C ARG A 280 0.86 8.85 -7.10
N LEU A 281 -0.06 8.00 -7.51
CA LEU A 281 -1.47 8.30 -7.66
C LEU A 281 -2.31 7.42 -6.73
N ALA A 282 -3.33 8.00 -6.10
CA ALA A 282 -4.41 7.25 -5.46
C ALA A 282 -5.58 7.12 -6.43
N MET A 283 -6.00 5.89 -6.66
CA MET A 283 -7.23 5.56 -7.37
C MET A 283 -8.33 5.38 -6.32
N VAL A 284 -9.34 6.23 -6.36
CA VAL A 284 -10.47 6.22 -5.42
C VAL A 284 -11.76 6.18 -6.22
N ASP A 285 -12.48 5.07 -6.17
CA ASP A 285 -13.72 4.81 -6.93
C ASP A 285 -13.58 5.17 -8.42
N GLY A 286 -12.57 4.60 -9.08
CA GLY A 286 -12.32 4.83 -10.49
C GLY A 286 -11.56 6.13 -10.82
N LYS A 287 -11.44 7.07 -9.87
CA LYS A 287 -10.86 8.40 -10.13
C LYS A 287 -9.42 8.51 -9.60
N PRO A 288 -8.46 8.98 -10.43
CA PRO A 288 -7.09 9.23 -10.00
C PRO A 288 -6.97 10.53 -9.19
N TYR A 289 -6.02 10.55 -8.25
CA TYR A 289 -5.62 11.72 -7.46
C TYR A 289 -4.10 11.73 -7.25
N ALA A 290 -3.45 12.88 -7.43
CA ALA A 290 -2.02 13.04 -7.14
C ALA A 290 -1.70 12.90 -5.64
N CYS A 291 -0.84 11.95 -5.28
CA CYS A 291 -0.26 11.83 -3.94
C CYS A 291 1.05 12.61 -3.82
N HIS A 292 2.00 12.38 -4.74
CA HIS A 292 3.26 13.10 -4.80
C HIS A 292 3.95 12.93 -6.17
N MET A 293 4.90 13.81 -6.45
CA MET A 293 5.87 13.65 -7.53
C MET A 293 7.28 13.73 -6.92
N ALA A 294 8.10 12.74 -7.22
CA ALA A 294 9.51 12.68 -6.82
C ALA A 294 10.40 12.89 -8.05
N ILE A 295 11.39 13.77 -7.94
CA ILE A 295 12.32 14.11 -9.02
C ILE A 295 13.75 13.78 -8.58
N ALA A 296 14.50 13.04 -9.39
CA ALA A 296 15.90 12.71 -9.09
C ALA A 296 16.75 12.55 -10.35
N ASP A 297 18.06 12.56 -10.19
CA ASP A 297 19.08 12.26 -11.21
C ASP A 297 19.35 10.75 -11.35
N ARG A 298 18.49 9.92 -10.73
CA ARG A 298 18.53 8.46 -10.73
C ARG A 298 17.15 7.90 -11.01
N TRP A 299 17.10 6.71 -11.62
CA TRP A 299 15.86 6.08 -12.07
C TRP A 299 15.14 5.28 -10.97
N ASP A 300 15.84 4.81 -9.95
CA ASP A 300 15.31 4.02 -8.84
C ASP A 300 14.78 4.93 -7.73
N ILE A 301 13.77 5.74 -8.09
CA ILE A 301 13.25 6.79 -7.22
C ILE A 301 12.27 6.21 -6.19
N TRP A 302 12.44 6.64 -4.94
CA TRP A 302 11.35 6.76 -3.99
C TRP A 302 11.32 8.18 -3.42
N TYR A 303 10.26 8.58 -2.74
CA TYR A 303 10.15 9.99 -2.31
C TYR A 303 11.29 10.44 -1.38
N LEU A 304 11.81 9.53 -0.53
CA LEU A 304 12.86 9.84 0.47
C LEU A 304 14.28 9.97 -0.10
N ASN A 305 14.59 9.39 -1.27
CA ASN A 305 15.90 9.50 -1.95
C ASN A 305 15.90 10.55 -3.06
N ALA A 306 14.75 11.15 -3.37
CA ALA A 306 14.65 12.27 -4.31
C ALA A 306 15.13 13.60 -3.69
N TYR A 307 15.29 13.64 -2.35
CA TYR A 307 15.73 14.82 -1.60
C TYR A 307 14.89 16.07 -1.88
N MET A 308 13.58 15.89 -2.10
CA MET A 308 12.64 16.97 -2.47
C MET A 308 12.68 18.16 -1.50
N ALA A 309 12.81 17.89 -0.19
CA ALA A 309 12.86 18.93 0.85
C ALA A 309 14.02 19.93 0.67
N PHE A 310 15.08 19.53 -0.04
CA PHE A 310 16.31 20.31 -0.20
C PHE A 310 16.41 21.01 -1.56
N SER A 311 15.38 20.92 -2.41
CA SER A 311 15.34 21.62 -3.70
C SER A 311 14.04 22.41 -3.82
N GLU A 312 14.16 23.73 -3.94
CA GLU A 312 13.01 24.61 -4.20
C GLU A 312 12.42 24.37 -5.59
N GLU A 313 13.27 24.16 -6.60
CA GLU A 313 12.86 23.88 -7.97
C GLU A 313 12.03 22.61 -8.07
N LYS A 314 12.49 21.50 -7.49
CA LYS A 314 11.73 20.23 -7.48
C LYS A 314 10.38 20.39 -6.77
N ARG A 315 10.34 21.15 -5.68
CA ARG A 315 9.08 21.44 -4.94
C ARG A 315 8.14 22.33 -5.73
N ALA A 316 8.66 23.34 -6.45
CA ALA A 316 7.86 24.17 -7.32
C ALA A 316 7.22 23.34 -8.44
N GLU A 317 7.97 22.40 -9.02
CA GLU A 317 7.44 21.49 -10.04
C GLU A 317 6.37 20.54 -9.48
N GLU A 318 6.59 19.94 -8.30
CA GLU A 318 5.56 19.12 -7.63
C GLU A 318 4.31 19.94 -7.29
N ALA A 319 4.47 21.20 -6.89
CA ALA A 319 3.35 22.10 -6.63
C ALA A 319 2.51 22.35 -7.89
N VAL A 320 3.15 22.58 -9.04
CA VAL A 320 2.47 22.74 -10.33
C VAL A 320 1.75 21.46 -10.73
N PHE A 321 2.43 20.30 -10.60
CA PHE A 321 1.83 19.00 -10.86
C PHE A 321 0.56 18.76 -10.03
N MET A 322 0.59 19.04 -8.72
CA MET A 322 -0.58 18.87 -7.85
C MET A 322 -1.71 19.87 -8.14
N LEU A 323 -1.35 21.11 -8.48
CA LEU A 323 -2.31 22.16 -8.78
C LEU A 323 -3.08 21.87 -10.07
N ASP A 324 -2.37 21.42 -11.11
CA ASP A 324 -2.91 21.22 -12.46
C ASP A 324 -3.18 19.74 -12.78
N PHE A 325 -3.16 18.87 -11.77
CA PHE A 325 -3.27 17.42 -11.94
C PHE A 325 -4.46 17.01 -12.82
N ASP A 326 -5.66 17.52 -12.50
CA ASP A 326 -6.91 17.14 -13.17
C ASP A 326 -6.95 17.62 -14.64
N HIS A 327 -6.34 18.77 -14.95
CA HIS A 327 -6.42 19.41 -16.28
C HIS A 327 -5.22 19.13 -17.19
N ALA A 328 -4.07 18.74 -16.62
CA ALA A 328 -2.87 18.39 -17.38
C ALA A 328 -2.58 16.90 -17.33
N PHE A 329 -2.13 16.36 -16.19
CA PHE A 329 -1.63 14.98 -16.10
C PHE A 329 -2.77 13.96 -16.29
N ALA A 330 -3.84 14.06 -15.50
CA ALA A 330 -4.96 13.14 -15.57
C ALA A 330 -5.73 13.26 -16.89
N ALA A 331 -5.84 14.47 -17.44
CA ALA A 331 -6.49 14.69 -18.74
C ALA A 331 -5.70 14.06 -19.90
N ARG A 332 -4.37 14.20 -19.90
CA ARG A 332 -3.48 13.60 -20.90
C ARG A 332 -3.54 12.08 -20.88
N HIS A 333 -3.53 11.49 -19.68
CA HIS A 333 -3.52 10.05 -19.47
C HIS A 333 -4.92 9.45 -19.25
N LYS A 334 -5.99 10.20 -19.55
CA LYS A 334 -7.36 9.86 -19.18
C LYS A 334 -7.75 8.44 -19.58
N SER A 335 -7.62 8.09 -20.85
CA SER A 335 -8.01 6.78 -21.37
C SER A 335 -7.24 5.63 -20.73
N ALA A 336 -5.93 5.83 -20.49
CA ALA A 336 -5.08 4.84 -19.84
C ALA A 336 -5.46 4.65 -18.37
N LEU A 337 -5.69 5.74 -17.63
CA LEU A 337 -6.09 5.72 -16.22
C LEU A 337 -7.49 5.11 -16.03
N GLU A 338 -8.45 5.47 -16.88
CA GLU A 338 -9.81 4.92 -16.85
C GLU A 338 -9.81 3.41 -17.14
N GLU A 339 -9.09 2.97 -18.18
CA GLU A 339 -9.01 1.55 -18.53
C GLU A 339 -8.22 0.74 -17.49
N MET A 340 -7.10 1.28 -16.97
CA MET A 340 -6.37 0.67 -15.87
C MET A 340 -7.26 0.48 -14.65
N SER A 341 -7.98 1.54 -14.24
CA SER A 341 -8.89 1.45 -13.10
C SER A 341 -10.00 0.43 -13.32
N ARG A 342 -10.56 0.38 -14.54
CA ARG A 342 -11.61 -0.57 -14.90
C ARG A 342 -11.11 -2.02 -14.83
N ARG A 343 -9.88 -2.28 -15.30
CA ARG A 343 -9.30 -3.63 -15.29
C ARG A 343 -8.87 -4.07 -13.90
N VAL A 344 -8.26 -3.18 -13.10
CA VAL A 344 -7.88 -3.47 -11.71
C VAL A 344 -9.13 -3.70 -10.85
N GLY A 345 -10.16 -2.87 -11.02
CA GLY A 345 -11.48 -3.09 -10.41
C GLY A 345 -11.57 -2.86 -8.90
N LEU A 346 -10.48 -2.45 -8.24
CA LEU A 346 -10.48 -2.12 -6.81
C LEU A 346 -11.09 -0.74 -6.55
N ASP A 347 -11.80 -0.62 -5.43
CA ASP A 347 -12.39 0.64 -4.96
C ASP A 347 -11.31 1.65 -4.56
N TYR A 348 -10.23 1.16 -3.92
CA TYR A 348 -9.08 1.96 -3.53
C TYR A 348 -7.76 1.22 -3.79
N PHE A 349 -6.87 1.83 -4.54
CA PHE A 349 -5.50 1.34 -4.72
C PHE A 349 -4.57 2.50 -5.11
N ILE A 350 -3.28 2.23 -5.08
CA ILE A 350 -2.22 3.17 -5.39
C ILE A 350 -1.49 2.71 -6.64
N VAL A 351 -1.02 3.65 -7.43
CA VAL A 351 -0.20 3.41 -8.60
C VAL A 351 1.04 4.26 -8.53
N ASP A 352 2.20 3.62 -8.70
CA ASP A 352 3.46 4.29 -8.93
C ASP A 352 3.79 4.24 -10.42
N CYS A 353 3.95 5.41 -11.03
CA CYS A 353 4.10 5.56 -12.47
C CYS A 353 5.06 6.69 -12.87
N ALA A 354 5.36 6.77 -14.16
CA ALA A 354 6.11 7.84 -14.81
C ALA A 354 5.47 8.16 -16.17
N GLU A 355 6.04 9.15 -16.87
CA GLU A 355 5.81 9.34 -18.30
C GLU A 355 7.08 8.88 -19.03
N ASN A 356 6.95 7.92 -19.95
CA ASN A 356 8.10 7.44 -20.73
C ASN A 356 8.44 8.43 -21.88
N GLN A 357 9.51 8.15 -22.62
CA GLN A 357 9.96 9.01 -23.74
C GLN A 357 8.94 9.16 -24.88
N ASN A 358 7.97 8.24 -24.98
CA ASN A 358 6.89 8.32 -25.97
C ASN A 358 5.68 9.11 -25.46
N GLY A 359 5.71 9.59 -24.21
CA GLY A 359 4.58 10.26 -23.57
C GLY A 359 3.50 9.30 -23.07
N GLU A 360 3.80 8.00 -22.95
CA GLU A 360 2.87 7.00 -22.41
C GLU A 360 2.98 6.93 -20.88
N LEU A 361 1.88 6.54 -20.23
CA LEU A 361 1.85 6.29 -18.80
C LEU A 361 2.62 4.99 -18.49
N LEU A 362 3.85 5.13 -17.98
CA LEU A 362 4.67 4.00 -17.57
C LEU A 362 4.29 3.56 -16.16
N VAL A 363 3.73 2.37 -16.00
CA VAL A 363 3.35 1.80 -14.69
C VAL A 363 4.48 0.95 -14.12
N PHE A 364 4.93 1.25 -12.90
CA PHE A 364 5.96 0.48 -12.20
C PHE A 364 5.37 -0.58 -11.27
N GLU A 365 4.31 -0.20 -10.55
CA GLU A 365 3.54 -1.06 -9.66
C GLU A 365 2.18 -0.44 -9.36
N ALA A 366 1.24 -1.30 -8.98
CA ALA A 366 0.04 -0.92 -8.28
C ALA A 366 -0.01 -1.74 -6.99
N ASP A 367 -0.43 -1.12 -5.89
CA ASP A 367 -0.54 -1.77 -4.60
C ASP A 367 -1.78 -1.24 -3.85
N ASN A 368 -2.25 -1.96 -2.85
CA ASN A 368 -3.31 -1.45 -1.97
C ASN A 368 -2.75 -0.89 -0.66
N THR A 369 -1.47 -1.07 -0.34
CA THR A 369 -0.90 -0.77 0.99
C THR A 369 0.02 0.46 1.06
N ALA A 370 0.33 1.11 -0.06
CA ALA A 370 1.10 2.34 -0.03
C ALA A 370 0.42 3.43 0.80
N VAL A 371 1.26 4.12 1.57
CA VAL A 371 0.82 5.13 2.52
C VAL A 371 0.46 6.41 1.79
N VAL A 372 -0.77 6.89 2.01
CA VAL A 372 -1.20 8.26 1.71
C VAL A 372 -1.46 8.97 3.03
N HIS A 373 -0.75 10.07 3.27
CA HIS A 373 -0.75 10.75 4.55
C HIS A 373 -0.59 12.26 4.38
N ASN A 374 -0.96 13.02 5.41
CA ASN A 374 -0.75 14.47 5.46
C ASN A 374 0.21 14.83 6.61
N MET A 375 1.40 14.23 6.60
CA MET A 375 2.44 14.44 7.64
C MET A 375 3.59 15.32 7.15
N ASP A 376 3.72 15.53 5.85
CA ASP A 376 4.75 16.41 5.28
C ASP A 376 4.64 17.83 5.87
N SER A 377 5.80 18.42 6.20
CA SER A 377 5.85 19.75 6.81
C SER A 377 5.14 20.78 5.93
N PRO A 378 4.09 21.46 6.40
CA PRO A 378 3.39 22.49 5.63
C PRO A 378 4.25 23.74 5.39
N VAL A 379 5.35 23.90 6.13
CA VAL A 379 6.34 24.96 5.90
C VAL A 379 7.21 24.63 4.67
N VAL A 380 7.57 23.35 4.50
CA VAL A 380 8.43 22.91 3.38
C VAL A 380 7.59 22.59 2.14
N PHE A 381 6.39 22.02 2.32
CA PHE A 381 5.50 21.54 1.26
C PHE A 381 4.08 22.15 1.40
N PRO A 382 3.91 23.48 1.29
CA PRO A 382 2.64 24.15 1.58
C PRO A 382 1.47 23.72 0.68
N TYR A 383 1.76 23.17 -0.50
CA TYR A 383 0.76 22.69 -1.47
C TYR A 383 0.23 21.29 -1.16
N LYS A 384 0.92 20.48 -0.34
CA LYS A 384 0.50 19.10 -0.03
C LYS A 384 -0.75 19.01 0.85
N PRO A 385 -0.90 19.77 1.96
CA PRO A 385 -2.09 19.66 2.79
C PRO A 385 -3.43 19.85 2.08
N PRO A 386 -3.65 20.88 1.23
CA PRO A 386 -4.91 20.98 0.49
C PRO A 386 -5.11 19.82 -0.49
N GLN A 387 -4.04 19.30 -1.11
CA GLN A 387 -4.13 18.15 -2.01
C GLN A 387 -4.49 16.86 -1.24
N MET A 388 -3.86 16.57 -0.11
CA MET A 388 -4.14 15.36 0.68
C MET A 388 -5.58 15.34 1.19
N ARG A 389 -6.09 16.51 1.62
CA ARG A 389 -7.50 16.64 2.02
C ARG A 389 -8.49 16.32 0.89
N LYS A 390 -8.14 16.56 -0.38
CA LYS A 390 -8.99 16.13 -1.51
C LYS A 390 -9.08 14.60 -1.59
N ILE A 391 -7.96 13.91 -1.38
CA ILE A 391 -7.91 12.44 -1.39
C ILE A 391 -8.72 11.88 -0.22
N PHE A 392 -8.53 12.43 0.99
CA PHE A 392 -9.25 12.00 2.19
C PHE A 392 -10.77 12.22 2.02
N ALA A 393 -11.17 13.38 1.48
CA ALA A 393 -12.57 13.65 1.16
C ALA A 393 -13.13 12.69 0.10
N ALA A 394 -12.35 12.33 -0.92
CA ALA A 394 -12.76 11.35 -1.92
C ALA A 394 -12.96 9.95 -1.31
N PHE A 395 -12.03 9.52 -0.45
CA PHE A 395 -12.09 8.23 0.23
C PHE A 395 -13.30 8.14 1.18
N THR A 396 -13.53 9.15 2.01
CA THR A 396 -14.71 9.20 2.90
C THR A 396 -16.03 9.27 2.13
N ALA A 397 -16.05 9.99 0.99
CA ALA A 397 -17.21 10.02 0.10
C ALA A 397 -17.48 8.66 -0.57
N MET A 398 -16.43 7.93 -0.96
CA MET A 398 -16.53 6.56 -1.48
C MET A 398 -17.19 5.64 -0.43
N LEU A 399 -16.64 5.58 0.78
CA LEU A 399 -17.20 4.78 1.87
C LEU A 399 -18.69 5.11 2.11
N SER A 400 -19.04 6.40 2.11
CA SER A 400 -20.41 6.88 2.29
C SER A 400 -21.35 6.46 1.15
N ARG A 401 -20.89 6.45 -0.11
CA ARG A 401 -21.69 5.99 -1.26
C ARG A 401 -22.02 4.51 -1.14
N HIS A 402 -21.03 3.67 -0.89
CA HIS A 402 -21.23 2.22 -0.79
C HIS A 402 -22.14 1.87 0.39
N ALA A 403 -21.91 2.48 1.56
CA ALA A 403 -22.76 2.29 2.73
C ALA A 403 -24.25 2.61 2.47
N ARG A 404 -24.55 3.63 1.66
CA ARG A 404 -25.93 3.97 1.27
C ARG A 404 -26.51 2.96 0.28
N ALA A 405 -25.72 2.54 -0.71
CA ALA A 405 -26.14 1.54 -1.69
C ALA A 405 -26.49 0.20 -1.02
N GLY A 406 -25.70 -0.23 -0.03
CA GLY A 406 -25.96 -1.45 0.73
C GLY A 406 -27.25 -1.42 1.56
N LYS A 407 -27.70 -0.23 1.99
CA LYS A 407 -28.98 -0.07 2.70
C LYS A 407 -30.19 -0.15 1.77
N GLY A 408 -30.03 0.22 0.50
CA GLY A 408 -31.11 0.17 -0.51
C GLY A 408 -31.36 -1.21 -1.12
N SER A 409 -30.36 -2.11 -1.09
CA SER A 409 -30.51 -3.50 -1.57
C SER A 409 -30.99 -4.48 -0.50
N ALA A 410 -31.13 -4.04 0.75
CA ALA A 410 -31.56 -4.84 1.90
C ALA A 410 -33.05 -4.64 2.26
N THR A 411 -33.81 -3.96 1.40
CA THR A 411 -35.29 -3.85 1.44
C THR A 411 -35.86 -4.57 0.23
#